data_AF-A0A167YMH8-F1
#
_entry.id   AF-A0A167YMH8-F1
#
_cell.length_a   1.000
_cell.length_b   1.000
_cell.length_c   1.000
_cell.angle_alpha   90.00
_cell.angle_beta   90.00
_cell.angle_gamma   90.00
#
_symmetry.space_group_name_H-M   'P 1'
#
loop_
_entity.id
_entity.type
_entity.pdbx_description
1 polymer ?
#
loop_
_entity_poly.entity_id
_entity_poly.type
_entity_poly.pdbx_seq_one_letter_code
_entity_poly.pdbx_strand_id
1 'polypeptide(L)'
;MSPQIPLAGAALCRKTPFSRCSGLLTQSAPSQPAASLVSLFAALAVQSRSAGILASLRDNPGAHQKRIRLGRGPSSGKGKTSGRGHKGQKQHGKVKPWFQGGQTPLIRTWGQKGFVNHRADVMSEVNLDRLQAFIDAGRIDPTKPITPRELIQSGLVGRVRDGIKILARGKDDLRTPVDLLVSRASANAIDAIEAAGGKIVTRYFTKQSIKWLLQGKSAVSSTPLPTGPERVEEELEKLRQAPHSRRLPDPTSRWDIEYYRDPAHRGYLSHMLQPGESPSLYFKVPGERRIVGTDRKVVQRKRVDDQRLF
;
A
#
# COMPACT_ATOMS: atom_id res chain seq x y z
N MET A 1 -7.92 -50.74 -5.25
CA MET A 1 -9.36 -50.53 -5.05
C MET A 1 -9.53 -49.30 -4.18
N SER A 2 -9.92 -48.19 -4.81
CA SER A 2 -10.03 -46.87 -4.19
C SER A 2 -11.49 -46.43 -4.30
N PRO A 3 -12.16 -45.98 -3.23
CA PRO A 3 -13.54 -45.51 -3.35
C PRO A 3 -13.57 -44.07 -3.89
N GLN A 4 -14.32 -43.90 -4.98
CA GLN A 4 -14.59 -42.62 -5.63
C GLN A 4 -15.70 -41.86 -4.86
N ILE A 5 -15.51 -40.55 -4.65
CA ILE A 5 -16.51 -39.62 -4.13
C ILE A 5 -16.90 -38.69 -5.31
N PRO A 6 -18.19 -38.50 -5.63
CA PRO A 6 -18.58 -37.57 -6.67
C PRO A 6 -18.57 -36.13 -6.17
N LEU A 7 -17.81 -35.28 -6.88
CA LEU A 7 -17.79 -33.83 -6.78
C LEU A 7 -18.98 -33.24 -7.54
N ALA A 8 -19.80 -32.42 -6.88
CA ALA A 8 -20.76 -31.55 -7.55
C ALA A 8 -20.21 -30.12 -7.65
N GLY A 9 -20.23 -29.59 -8.87
CA GLY A 9 -19.54 -28.39 -9.32
C GLY A 9 -20.20 -27.05 -8.96
N ALA A 10 -19.38 -26.03 -9.21
CA ALA A 10 -19.54 -24.62 -8.95
C ALA A 10 -20.78 -23.94 -9.57
N ALA A 11 -21.19 -22.79 -9.03
CA ALA A 11 -20.90 -21.49 -9.67
C ALA A 11 -21.56 -20.32 -8.94
N LEU A 12 -20.75 -19.28 -8.71
CA LEU A 12 -21.13 -17.91 -8.42
C LEU A 12 -21.92 -17.31 -9.59
N CYS A 13 -22.92 -16.47 -9.33
CA CYS A 13 -23.31 -15.47 -10.32
C CYS A 13 -23.73 -14.14 -9.69
N ARG A 14 -23.29 -13.08 -10.37
CA ARG A 14 -23.31 -11.66 -10.02
C ARG A 14 -24.62 -10.99 -10.46
N LYS A 15 -24.79 -9.79 -9.92
CA LYS A 15 -25.81 -8.75 -10.09
C LYS A 15 -26.29 -8.46 -11.54
N THR A 16 -27.62 -8.37 -11.71
CA THR A 16 -28.45 -7.40 -12.51
C THR A 16 -28.27 -7.28 -14.05
N PRO A 17 -29.18 -6.62 -14.83
CA PRO A 17 -30.63 -6.37 -14.68
C PRO A 17 -31.48 -6.66 -15.97
N PHE A 18 -32.82 -6.65 -15.83
CA PHE A 18 -33.86 -6.31 -16.83
C PHE A 18 -33.85 -6.97 -18.23
N SER A 19 -34.87 -7.78 -18.55
CA SER A 19 -35.86 -7.48 -19.61
C SER A 19 -37.01 -8.49 -19.60
N ARG A 20 -38.05 -8.18 -20.38
CA ARG A 20 -39.46 -8.53 -20.23
C ARG A 20 -39.88 -9.84 -20.92
N CYS A 21 -41.15 -10.20 -20.65
CA CYS A 21 -42.04 -11.13 -21.38
C CYS A 21 -41.81 -12.60 -21.05
N SER A 22 -42.79 -13.49 -20.99
CA SER A 22 -44.26 -13.47 -20.96
C SER A 22 -44.63 -14.95 -20.82
N GLY A 23 -45.60 -15.33 -19.98
CA GLY A 23 -46.09 -16.72 -20.00
C GLY A 23 -46.68 -17.20 -18.69
N LEU A 24 -48.01 -17.29 -18.69
CA LEU A 24 -48.90 -17.79 -17.64
C LEU A 24 -48.44 -19.07 -16.95
N LEU A 25 -48.38 -19.03 -15.62
CA LEU A 25 -48.71 -20.16 -14.76
C LEU A 25 -49.47 -19.65 -13.53
N THR A 26 -50.73 -20.02 -13.46
CA THR A 26 -51.66 -19.83 -12.36
C THR A 26 -51.12 -20.45 -11.08
N GLN A 27 -50.89 -19.63 -10.04
CA GLN A 27 -50.82 -20.09 -8.65
C GLN A 27 -51.95 -19.45 -7.87
N SER A 28 -52.74 -20.32 -7.26
CA SER A 28 -53.84 -20.02 -6.35
C SER A 28 -53.42 -19.02 -5.28
N ALA A 29 -54.18 -17.93 -5.15
CA ALA A 29 -54.08 -17.00 -4.04
C ALA A 29 -54.28 -17.75 -2.71
N PRO A 30 -53.43 -17.53 -1.69
CA PRO A 30 -53.88 -17.78 -0.33
C PRO A 30 -55.01 -16.79 -0.05
N SER A 31 -56.20 -17.32 0.19
CA SER A 31 -57.35 -16.57 0.67
C SER A 31 -56.93 -15.68 1.85
N GLN A 32 -56.93 -14.38 1.64
CA GLN A 32 -56.80 -13.40 2.71
C GLN A 32 -57.93 -13.67 3.71
N PRO A 33 -57.65 -13.96 5.00
CA PRO A 33 -58.70 -13.81 5.99
C PRO A 33 -59.05 -12.32 5.98
N ALA A 34 -60.31 -12.03 5.65
CA ALA A 34 -60.86 -10.68 5.58
C ALA A 34 -60.28 -9.83 6.70
N ALA A 35 -59.58 -8.75 6.35
CA ALA A 35 -59.08 -7.78 7.30
C ALA A 35 -60.29 -7.26 8.08
N SER A 36 -60.52 -7.83 9.26
CA SER A 36 -61.57 -7.40 10.15
C SER A 36 -61.33 -5.92 10.46
N LEU A 37 -62.39 -5.13 10.61
CA LEU A 37 -62.29 -3.73 11.03
C LEU A 37 -61.41 -3.56 12.28
N VAL A 38 -61.31 -4.60 13.12
CA VAL A 38 -60.42 -4.71 14.28
C VAL A 38 -58.92 -4.65 13.89
N SER A 39 -58.51 -5.30 12.80
CA SER A 39 -57.13 -5.25 12.29
C SER A 39 -56.75 -3.90 11.68
N LEU A 40 -57.71 -3.21 11.05
CA LEU A 40 -57.54 -1.86 10.54
C LEU A 40 -57.46 -0.82 11.68
N PHE A 41 -58.30 -0.99 12.72
CA PHE A 41 -58.26 -0.15 13.92
C PHE A 41 -56.97 -0.34 14.75
N ALA A 42 -56.40 -1.55 14.79
CA ALA A 42 -55.15 -1.83 15.51
C ALA A 42 -53.93 -1.11 14.89
N ALA A 43 -53.91 -0.89 13.57
CA ALA A 43 -52.85 -0.14 12.89
C ALA A 43 -52.96 1.38 13.09
N LEU A 44 -54.17 1.90 13.36
CA LEU A 44 -54.43 3.31 13.68
C LEU A 44 -54.16 3.66 15.16
N ALA A 45 -54.11 2.66 16.05
CA ALA A 45 -54.12 2.87 17.51
C ALA A 45 -52.74 3.13 18.15
N VAL A 46 -51.63 3.10 17.41
CA VAL A 46 -50.29 3.42 17.97
C VAL A 46 -49.67 4.62 17.25
N GLN A 47 -50.37 5.75 17.28
CA GLN A 47 -49.69 7.03 17.14
C GLN A 47 -48.94 7.32 18.44
N SER A 48 -47.68 6.90 18.55
CA SER A 48 -46.83 7.29 19.67
C SER A 48 -46.53 8.80 19.58
N ARG A 49 -47.34 9.64 20.22
CA ARG A 49 -47.03 11.06 20.39
C ARG A 49 -45.94 11.17 21.45
N SER A 50 -44.69 11.27 21.02
CA SER A 50 -43.57 11.57 21.91
C SER A 50 -43.70 13.02 22.40
N ALA A 51 -43.68 13.24 23.73
CA ALA A 51 -43.76 14.58 24.32
C ALA A 51 -42.56 15.48 23.94
N GLY A 52 -41.43 14.89 23.57
CA GLY A 52 -40.25 15.60 23.07
C GLY A 52 -39.38 14.71 22.18
N ILE A 53 -38.52 15.32 21.36
CA ILE A 53 -37.69 14.64 20.35
C ILE A 53 -36.74 13.60 20.96
N LEU A 54 -36.25 13.83 22.18
CA LEU A 54 -35.35 12.90 22.87
C LEU A 54 -36.01 11.53 23.11
N ALA A 55 -37.35 11.47 23.19
CA ALA A 55 -38.08 10.22 23.42
C ALA A 55 -38.41 9.44 22.13
N SER A 56 -38.13 9.99 20.94
CA SER A 56 -38.45 9.37 19.64
C SER A 56 -37.22 9.03 18.79
N LEU A 57 -36.00 9.22 19.33
CA LEU A 57 -34.77 8.82 18.66
C LEU A 57 -34.65 7.30 18.59
N ARG A 58 -34.41 6.79 17.38
CA ARG A 58 -34.06 5.39 17.11
C ARG A 58 -32.95 5.34 16.08
N ASP A 59 -32.09 4.34 16.19
CA ASP A 59 -31.07 4.07 15.19
C ASP A 59 -31.68 3.44 13.92
N ASN A 60 -30.90 3.36 12.84
CA ASN A 60 -31.29 2.70 11.61
C ASN A 60 -31.61 1.22 11.86
N PRO A 61 -32.68 0.68 11.23
CA PRO A 61 -33.02 -0.73 11.41
C PRO A 61 -31.85 -1.62 10.97
N GLY A 62 -31.42 -2.52 11.84
CA GLY A 62 -30.26 -3.40 11.62
C GLY A 62 -28.95 -2.93 12.27
N ALA A 63 -28.86 -1.68 12.76
CA ALA A 63 -27.71 -1.22 13.53
C ALA A 63 -27.53 -2.02 14.83
N HIS A 64 -28.64 -2.42 15.47
CA HIS A 64 -28.65 -3.29 16.63
C HIS A 64 -29.17 -4.68 16.29
N GLN A 65 -28.42 -5.71 16.70
CA GLN A 65 -28.85 -7.10 16.67
C GLN A 65 -29.28 -7.56 18.05
N LYS A 66 -30.31 -8.41 18.11
CA LYS A 66 -30.82 -8.96 19.37
C LYS A 66 -29.73 -9.79 20.06
N ARG A 67 -29.31 -9.37 21.26
CA ARG A 67 -28.36 -10.12 22.08
C ARG A 67 -28.95 -11.47 22.51
N ILE A 68 -28.23 -12.56 22.25
CA ILE A 68 -28.60 -13.89 22.73
C ILE A 68 -28.25 -13.98 24.23
N ARG A 69 -29.27 -14.14 25.07
CA ARG A 69 -29.12 -14.35 26.53
C ARG A 69 -29.16 -15.85 26.81
N LEU A 70 -28.03 -16.40 27.22
CA LEU A 70 -27.87 -17.83 27.48
C LEU A 70 -28.48 -18.23 28.82
N GLY A 71 -29.00 -19.46 28.94
CA GLY A 71 -29.52 -20.00 30.20
C GLY A 71 -30.81 -19.33 30.69
N ARG A 72 -31.71 -18.96 29.77
CA ARG A 72 -33.00 -18.29 30.09
C ARG A 72 -34.18 -19.07 29.55
N GLY A 73 -34.40 -20.27 30.10
CA GLY A 73 -35.54 -21.14 29.77
C GLY A 73 -35.40 -21.87 28.42
N PRO A 74 -36.17 -22.96 28.21
CA PRO A 74 -36.05 -23.81 27.03
C PRO A 74 -36.46 -23.11 25.73
N SER A 75 -37.52 -22.28 25.77
CA SER A 75 -38.05 -21.58 24.59
C SER A 75 -37.08 -20.55 23.98
N SER A 76 -36.04 -20.14 24.72
CA SER A 76 -34.99 -19.25 24.19
C SER A 76 -34.06 -19.91 23.16
N GLY A 77 -34.14 -21.24 22.99
CA GLY A 77 -33.27 -22.01 22.09
C GLY A 77 -31.86 -22.28 22.65
N LYS A 78 -31.44 -21.58 23.71
CA LYS A 78 -30.14 -21.76 24.40
C LYS A 78 -30.32 -21.90 25.93
N GLY A 79 -31.38 -22.58 26.36
CA GLY A 79 -31.72 -22.78 27.77
C GLY A 79 -30.81 -23.79 28.49
N LYS A 80 -31.09 -25.09 28.34
CA LYS A 80 -30.50 -26.17 29.14
C LYS A 80 -28.97 -26.24 29.09
N THR A 81 -28.38 -26.16 27.90
CA THR A 81 -26.93 -26.31 27.69
C THR A 81 -26.20 -25.00 27.42
N SER A 82 -26.92 -23.88 27.30
CA SER A 82 -26.35 -22.58 26.93
C SER A 82 -25.46 -22.61 25.67
N GLY A 83 -25.67 -23.59 24.77
CA GLY A 83 -24.87 -23.79 23.57
C GLY A 83 -23.52 -24.49 23.77
N ARG A 84 -23.24 -25.05 24.96
CA ARG A 84 -21.96 -25.70 25.28
C ARG A 84 -21.89 -27.22 25.00
N GLY A 85 -23.00 -27.84 24.61
CA GLY A 85 -23.08 -29.30 24.40
C GLY A 85 -23.28 -30.08 25.71
N HIS A 86 -22.78 -31.32 25.75
CA HIS A 86 -22.95 -32.26 26.87
C HIS A 86 -21.62 -32.83 27.37
N LYS A 87 -21.46 -32.85 28.71
CA LYS A 87 -20.45 -33.54 29.54
C LYS A 87 -19.03 -33.61 28.94
N GLY A 88 -18.55 -32.51 28.36
CA GLY A 88 -17.21 -32.41 27.77
C GLY A 88 -16.36 -31.33 28.44
N GLN A 89 -15.05 -31.36 28.24
CA GLN A 89 -14.12 -30.40 28.87
C GLN A 89 -14.47 -28.94 28.57
N LYS A 90 -14.96 -28.62 27.36
CA LYS A 90 -15.41 -27.27 26.97
C LYS A 90 -16.71 -26.82 27.67
N GLN A 91 -17.49 -27.75 28.23
CA GLN A 91 -18.64 -27.43 29.05
C GLN A 91 -18.21 -27.09 30.48
N HIS A 92 -17.39 -27.96 31.09
CA HIS A 92 -16.96 -27.83 32.49
C HIS A 92 -15.89 -26.75 32.70
N GLY A 93 -15.06 -26.48 31.68
CA GLY A 93 -13.94 -25.54 31.78
C GLY A 93 -13.55 -24.92 30.43
N LYS A 94 -12.25 -24.64 30.26
CA LYS A 94 -11.69 -24.01 29.06
C LYS A 94 -10.60 -24.87 28.45
N VAL A 95 -10.55 -24.90 27.13
CA VAL A 95 -9.43 -25.44 26.34
C VAL A 95 -8.84 -24.30 25.54
N LYS A 96 -7.50 -24.21 25.47
CA LYS A 96 -6.83 -23.16 24.69
C LYS A 96 -7.22 -23.29 23.19
N PRO A 97 -7.55 -22.21 22.49
CA PRO A 97 -8.02 -22.28 21.09
C PRO A 97 -7.04 -22.96 20.12
N TRP A 98 -5.73 -22.81 20.36
CA TRP A 98 -4.67 -23.37 19.53
C TRP A 98 -4.23 -24.79 19.95
N PHE A 99 -4.93 -25.43 20.89
CA PHE A 99 -4.61 -26.79 21.32
C PHE A 99 -5.11 -27.81 20.29
N GLN A 100 -4.20 -28.59 19.69
CA GLN A 100 -4.48 -29.58 18.64
C GLN A 100 -4.67 -31.01 19.19
N GLY A 101 -5.09 -31.16 20.45
CA GLY A 101 -5.37 -32.48 21.04
C GLY A 101 -4.14 -33.31 21.41
N GLY A 102 -2.94 -32.73 21.38
CA GLY A 102 -1.67 -33.42 21.67
C GLY A 102 -0.71 -33.47 20.47
N GLN A 103 -1.21 -33.20 19.26
CA GLN A 103 -0.37 -33.04 18.08
C GLN A 103 0.56 -31.83 18.21
N THR A 104 1.81 -31.97 17.75
CA THR A 104 2.77 -30.86 17.71
C THR A 104 2.30 -29.78 16.73
N PRO A 105 2.20 -28.50 17.14
CA PRO A 105 1.69 -27.45 16.28
C PRO A 105 2.68 -27.13 15.15
N LEU A 106 2.16 -26.68 14.01
CA LEU A 106 2.97 -26.40 12.80
C LEU A 106 4.14 -25.46 13.05
N ILE A 107 3.98 -24.45 13.91
CA ILE A 107 5.06 -23.53 14.27
C ILE A 107 6.25 -24.23 14.97
N ARG A 108 6.00 -25.35 15.65
CA ARG A 108 7.03 -26.16 16.31
C ARG A 108 7.63 -27.20 15.36
N THR A 109 6.84 -27.70 14.41
CA THR A 109 7.31 -28.66 13.39
C THR A 109 8.16 -27.99 12.32
N TRP A 110 7.73 -26.85 11.78
CA TRP A 110 8.41 -26.15 10.69
C TRP A 110 9.26 -24.96 11.15
N GLY A 111 9.04 -24.45 12.35
CA GLY A 111 9.73 -23.27 12.87
C GLY A 111 9.23 -21.95 12.26
N GLN A 112 9.86 -20.85 12.68
CA GLN A 112 9.65 -19.52 12.09
C GLN A 112 10.56 -19.34 10.88
N LYS A 113 10.01 -18.84 9.78
CA LYS A 113 10.77 -18.56 8.56
C LYS A 113 11.11 -17.07 8.46
N GLY A 114 12.39 -16.79 8.25
CA GLY A 114 12.90 -15.44 7.99
C GLY A 114 12.89 -14.52 9.22
N PHE A 115 12.97 -13.22 8.97
CA PHE A 115 12.92 -12.18 10.00
C PHE A 115 12.15 -10.96 9.48
N VAL A 116 11.67 -10.11 10.39
CA VAL A 116 11.04 -8.84 10.03
C VAL A 116 12.11 -7.75 9.99
N ASN A 117 12.30 -7.12 8.83
CA ASN A 117 13.24 -6.01 8.71
C ASN A 117 12.61 -4.70 9.23
N HIS A 118 12.98 -4.31 10.46
CA HIS A 118 12.51 -3.07 11.08
C HIS A 118 13.20 -1.79 10.57
N ARG A 119 14.32 -1.92 9.83
CA ARG A 119 15.07 -0.79 9.26
C ARG A 119 14.65 -0.46 7.83
N ALA A 120 13.74 -1.25 7.23
CA ALA A 120 13.26 -0.99 5.89
C ALA A 120 12.32 0.22 5.88
N ASP A 121 12.60 1.17 5.00
CA ASP A 121 11.73 2.33 4.82
C ASP A 121 10.37 1.89 4.28
N VAL A 122 9.30 2.33 4.94
CA VAL A 122 7.94 2.10 4.45
C VAL A 122 7.51 3.32 3.65
N MET A 123 7.49 3.19 2.33
CA MET A 123 7.13 4.29 1.44
C MET A 123 5.63 4.36 1.16
N SER A 124 5.16 5.54 0.79
CA SER A 124 3.85 5.76 0.20
C SER A 124 3.95 5.57 -1.30
N GLU A 125 3.21 4.60 -1.83
CA GLU A 125 3.18 4.29 -3.26
C GLU A 125 2.19 5.22 -3.97
N VAL A 126 2.65 5.85 -5.04
CA VAL A 126 1.83 6.69 -5.91
C VAL A 126 2.01 6.21 -7.34
N ASN A 127 0.91 5.85 -7.99
CA ASN A 127 0.89 5.41 -9.38
C ASN A 127 0.61 6.59 -10.31
N LEU A 128 1.02 6.47 -11.57
CA LEU A 128 0.82 7.49 -12.60
C LEU A 128 -0.65 7.67 -12.98
N ASP A 129 -1.43 6.58 -13.04
CA ASP A 129 -2.89 6.64 -13.29
C ASP A 129 -3.60 7.61 -12.33
N ARG A 130 -3.29 7.47 -11.04
CA ARG A 130 -3.90 8.26 -9.98
C ARG A 130 -3.37 9.70 -9.97
N LEU A 131 -2.11 9.90 -10.34
CA LEU A 131 -1.54 11.24 -10.47
C LEU A 131 -2.25 12.01 -11.58
N GLN A 132 -2.43 11.40 -12.76
CA GLN A 132 -3.16 12.00 -13.88
C GLN A 132 -4.61 12.33 -13.49
N ALA A 133 -5.33 11.40 -12.86
CA ALA A 133 -6.71 11.63 -12.43
C ALA A 133 -6.86 12.82 -11.46
N PHE A 134 -5.83 13.11 -10.64
CA PHE A 134 -5.85 14.26 -9.74
C PHE A 134 -5.51 15.58 -10.44
N ILE A 135 -4.69 15.53 -11.49
CA ILE A 135 -4.43 16.66 -12.37
C ILE A 135 -5.69 16.99 -13.17
N ASP A 136 -6.35 16.00 -13.76
CA ASP A 136 -7.60 16.17 -14.52
C ASP A 136 -8.74 16.72 -13.64
N ALA A 137 -8.78 16.32 -12.36
CA ALA A 137 -9.72 16.86 -11.38
C ALA A 137 -9.37 18.28 -10.88
N GLY A 138 -8.28 18.88 -11.35
CA GLY A 138 -7.83 20.23 -10.95
C GLY A 138 -7.39 20.34 -9.49
N ARG A 139 -7.03 19.21 -8.85
CA ARG A 139 -6.57 19.19 -7.45
C ARG A 139 -5.07 19.42 -7.31
N ILE A 140 -4.35 19.23 -8.41
CA ILE A 140 -2.90 19.36 -8.52
C ILE A 140 -2.62 20.23 -9.73
N ASP A 141 -1.89 21.32 -9.53
CA ASP A 141 -1.44 22.20 -10.62
C ASP A 141 -0.21 21.57 -11.29
N PRO A 142 -0.27 21.19 -12.58
CA PRO A 142 0.88 20.60 -13.28
C PRO A 142 1.95 21.64 -13.66
N THR A 143 1.62 22.93 -13.61
CA THR A 143 2.53 24.04 -13.95
C THR A 143 3.55 24.34 -12.84
N LYS A 144 3.30 23.84 -11.62
CA LYS A 144 4.17 24.02 -10.46
C LYS A 144 4.93 22.73 -10.17
N PRO A 145 6.12 22.81 -9.54
CA PRO A 145 6.83 21.61 -9.10
C PRO A 145 5.98 20.85 -8.07
N ILE A 146 5.68 19.59 -8.38
CA ILE A 146 4.94 18.71 -7.50
C ILE A 146 5.92 18.11 -6.49
N THR A 147 5.79 18.58 -5.26
CA THR A 147 6.63 18.18 -4.14
C THR A 147 5.87 17.24 -3.19
N PRO A 148 6.54 16.60 -2.20
CA PRO A 148 5.83 15.75 -1.24
C PRO A 148 4.74 16.49 -0.47
N ARG A 149 4.90 17.81 -0.28
CA ARG A 149 3.89 18.67 0.34
C ARG A 149 2.61 18.71 -0.49
N GLU A 150 2.72 19.00 -1.78
CA GLU A 150 1.57 19.10 -2.69
C GLU A 150 0.85 17.75 -2.85
N LEU A 151 1.60 16.65 -2.92
CA LEU A 151 1.03 15.30 -3.00
C LEU A 151 0.20 14.91 -1.76
N ILE A 152 0.57 15.44 -0.59
CA ILE A 152 -0.14 15.16 0.66
C ILE A 152 -1.30 16.15 0.85
N GLN A 153 -1.10 17.44 0.54
CA GLN A 153 -2.14 18.47 0.64
C GLN A 153 -3.28 18.24 -0.35
N SER A 154 -2.96 17.79 -1.57
CA SER A 154 -3.95 17.35 -2.55
C SER A 154 -4.72 16.09 -2.12
N GLY A 155 -4.31 15.39 -1.06
CA GLY A 155 -4.94 14.16 -0.59
C GLY A 155 -4.67 12.94 -1.48
N LEU A 156 -3.73 13.03 -2.43
CA LEU A 156 -3.28 11.88 -3.22
C LEU A 156 -2.62 10.83 -2.31
N VAL A 157 -1.80 11.30 -1.36
CA VAL A 157 -1.18 10.50 -0.31
C VAL A 157 -1.88 10.77 1.01
N GLY A 158 -2.47 9.72 1.61
CA GLY A 158 -3.29 9.89 2.83
C GLY A 158 -2.49 10.12 4.11
N ARG A 159 -1.43 9.34 4.37
CA ARG A 159 -0.63 9.43 5.60
C ARG A 159 0.84 9.68 5.28
N VAL A 160 1.50 10.47 6.13
CA VAL A 160 2.95 10.70 6.07
C VAL A 160 3.69 9.44 6.52
N ARG A 161 4.44 8.85 5.59
CA ARG A 161 5.37 7.73 5.85
C ARG A 161 6.82 8.20 5.69
N ASP A 162 7.76 7.29 5.48
CA ASP A 162 9.19 7.61 5.43
C ASP A 162 9.57 8.34 4.14
N GLY A 163 8.86 8.05 3.04
CA GLY A 163 9.03 8.72 1.75
C GLY A 163 7.87 8.44 0.80
N ILE A 164 7.94 8.99 -0.42
CA ILE A 164 6.98 8.77 -1.50
C ILE A 164 7.72 8.12 -2.67
N LYS A 165 7.19 6.98 -3.15
CA LYS A 165 7.70 6.27 -4.33
C LYS A 165 6.71 6.33 -5.47
N ILE A 166 7.16 6.83 -6.62
CA ILE A 166 6.38 6.81 -7.86
C ILE A 166 6.51 5.46 -8.56
N LEU A 167 5.39 4.92 -9.00
CA LEU A 167 5.25 3.62 -9.67
C LEU A 167 4.54 3.77 -11.02
N ALA A 168 4.89 2.90 -11.97
CA ALA A 168 4.49 3.03 -13.37
C ALA A 168 3.13 2.41 -13.75
N ARG A 169 2.22 2.18 -12.78
CA ARG A 169 0.87 1.70 -13.14
C ARG A 169 0.11 2.82 -13.84
N GLY A 170 -0.45 2.53 -15.01
CA GLY A 170 -1.10 3.52 -15.88
C GLY A 170 -0.11 4.43 -16.61
N LYS A 171 1.08 3.92 -16.96
CA LYS A 171 2.10 4.69 -17.69
C LYS A 171 1.59 5.29 -19.02
N ASP A 172 0.65 4.62 -19.68
CA ASP A 172 0.15 5.03 -21.00
C ASP A 172 -0.91 6.15 -20.89
N ASP A 173 -1.46 6.36 -19.69
CA ASP A 173 -2.48 7.37 -19.42
C ASP A 173 -1.88 8.75 -19.05
N LEU A 174 -0.57 8.81 -18.76
CA LEU A 174 0.11 10.05 -18.41
C LEU A 174 0.30 10.90 -19.67
N ARG A 175 -0.43 12.02 -19.75
CA ARG A 175 -0.41 12.93 -20.91
C ARG A 175 0.17 14.30 -20.56
N THR A 176 0.05 14.69 -19.31
CA THR A 176 0.47 16.01 -18.85
C THR A 176 1.97 15.99 -18.54
N PRO A 177 2.76 16.98 -19.00
CA PRO A 177 4.13 17.14 -18.56
C PRO A 177 4.14 17.58 -17.10
N VAL A 178 4.95 16.91 -16.27
CA VAL A 178 4.95 17.13 -14.82
C VAL A 178 6.37 17.22 -14.30
N ASP A 179 6.62 18.20 -13.44
CA ASP A 179 7.86 18.35 -12.67
C ASP A 179 7.70 17.71 -11.28
N LEU A 180 8.24 16.51 -11.10
CA LEU A 180 8.17 15.74 -9.85
C LEU A 180 9.45 15.85 -9.02
N LEU A 181 9.29 16.16 -7.73
CA LEU A 181 10.35 16.04 -6.72
C LEU A 181 9.87 15.07 -5.63
N VAL A 182 10.43 13.86 -5.63
CA VAL A 182 9.92 12.71 -4.83
C VAL A 182 11.07 11.95 -4.15
N SER A 183 10.76 10.98 -3.28
CA SER A 183 11.82 10.19 -2.62
C SER A 183 12.42 9.14 -3.56
N ARG A 184 11.58 8.33 -4.21
CA ARG A 184 12.02 7.26 -5.12
C ARG A 184 11.11 7.19 -6.33
N ALA A 185 11.59 6.57 -7.40
CA ALA A 185 10.80 6.25 -8.58
C ALA A 185 11.19 4.87 -9.14
N SER A 186 10.23 4.18 -9.76
CA SER A 186 10.54 2.99 -10.57
C SER A 186 11.14 3.40 -11.93
N ALA A 187 12.05 2.60 -12.49
CA ALA A 187 12.64 2.85 -13.81
C ALA A 187 11.57 3.13 -14.89
N ASN A 188 10.59 2.24 -15.03
CA ASN A 188 9.48 2.41 -15.97
C ASN A 188 8.66 3.69 -15.75
N ALA A 189 8.66 4.26 -14.53
CA ALA A 189 7.94 5.51 -14.26
C ALA A 189 8.78 6.72 -14.66
N ILE A 190 10.10 6.66 -14.47
CA ILE A 190 11.04 7.68 -14.95
C ILE A 190 10.90 7.78 -16.47
N ASP A 191 10.97 6.64 -17.17
CA ASP A 191 10.85 6.59 -18.63
C ASP A 191 9.51 7.16 -19.12
N ALA A 192 8.41 6.81 -18.45
CA ALA A 192 7.07 7.31 -18.81
C ALA A 192 6.92 8.82 -18.58
N ILE A 193 7.48 9.35 -17.49
CA ILE A 193 7.44 10.79 -17.19
C ILE A 193 8.30 11.58 -18.18
N GLU A 194 9.49 11.08 -18.50
CA GLU A 194 10.37 11.71 -19.49
C GLU A 194 9.77 11.63 -20.91
N ALA A 195 9.12 10.53 -21.26
CA ALA A 195 8.40 10.39 -22.52
C ALA A 195 7.21 11.36 -22.63
N ALA A 196 6.54 11.68 -21.52
CA ALA A 196 5.50 12.70 -21.45
C ALA A 196 6.08 14.14 -21.43
N GLY A 197 7.40 14.32 -21.48
CA GLY A 197 8.06 15.62 -21.44
C GLY A 197 8.16 16.24 -20.04
N GLY A 198 7.93 15.45 -18.99
CA GLY A 198 8.10 15.88 -17.60
C GLY A 198 9.54 15.70 -17.10
N LYS A 199 9.81 16.26 -15.91
CA LYS A 199 11.10 16.14 -15.22
C LYS A 199 10.90 15.44 -13.88
N ILE A 200 11.79 14.49 -13.56
CA ILE A 200 11.78 13.83 -12.26
C ILE A 200 13.13 13.99 -11.56
N VAL A 201 13.08 14.36 -10.27
CA VAL A 201 14.24 14.41 -9.38
C VAL A 201 13.94 13.61 -8.12
N THR A 202 14.79 12.64 -7.80
CA THR A 202 14.70 11.91 -6.53
C THR A 202 15.57 12.58 -5.46
N ARG A 203 14.97 12.91 -4.32
CA ARG A 203 15.61 13.57 -3.18
C ARG A 203 15.44 12.78 -1.90
N TYR A 204 16.46 12.79 -1.05
CA TYR A 204 16.38 12.19 0.27
C TYR A 204 15.38 12.91 1.17
N PHE A 205 14.51 12.13 1.80
CA PHE A 205 13.55 12.61 2.77
C PHE A 205 13.50 11.65 3.96
N THR A 206 13.26 12.22 5.14
CA THR A 206 12.83 11.49 6.33
C THR A 206 11.36 11.79 6.62
N LYS A 207 10.69 10.91 7.36
CA LYS A 207 9.33 11.15 7.86
C LYS A 207 9.18 12.51 8.56
N GLN A 208 10.19 12.92 9.32
CA GLN A 208 10.17 14.20 10.02
C GLN A 208 10.36 15.39 9.06
N SER A 209 11.22 15.25 8.06
CA SER A 209 11.41 16.30 7.04
C SER A 209 10.12 16.57 6.26
N ILE A 210 9.35 15.54 5.91
CA ILE A 210 8.05 15.70 5.24
C ILE A 210 7.05 16.42 6.15
N LYS A 211 7.05 16.13 7.46
CA LYS A 211 6.22 16.88 8.42
C LYS A 211 6.62 18.36 8.50
N TRP A 212 7.91 18.69 8.43
CA TRP A 212 8.35 20.09 8.41
C TRP A 212 7.93 20.82 7.13
N LEU A 213 7.97 20.14 5.97
CA LEU A 213 7.45 20.67 4.71
C LEU A 213 5.95 20.99 4.81
N LEU A 214 5.15 20.09 5.39
CA LEU A 214 3.72 20.31 5.60
C LEU A 214 3.44 21.47 6.56
N GLN A 215 4.26 21.64 7.59
CA GLN A 215 4.16 22.73 8.55
C GLN A 215 4.71 24.06 7.99
N GLY A 216 5.26 24.09 6.78
CA GLY A 216 5.90 25.29 6.21
C GLY A 216 7.22 25.69 6.88
N LYS A 217 7.76 24.85 7.77
CA LYS A 217 9.00 25.15 8.53
C LYS A 217 10.27 25.00 7.71
N SER A 218 10.20 24.27 6.60
CA SER A 218 11.30 24.04 5.66
C SER A 218 10.85 24.30 4.23
N ALA A 219 11.74 24.85 3.40
CA ALA A 219 11.55 24.93 1.95
C ALA A 219 11.86 23.59 1.28
N VAL A 220 11.24 23.36 0.12
CA VAL A 220 11.69 22.31 -0.80
C VAL A 220 12.86 22.86 -1.60
N SER A 221 13.97 22.12 -1.61
CA SER A 221 15.11 22.37 -2.50
C SER A 221 15.34 21.12 -3.34
N SER A 222 15.89 21.26 -4.54
CA SER A 222 16.39 20.14 -5.35
C SER A 222 17.90 19.94 -5.21
N THR A 223 18.64 20.90 -4.64
CA THR A 223 20.10 20.83 -4.49
C THR A 223 20.52 20.40 -3.09
N PRO A 224 21.64 19.67 -2.94
CA PRO A 224 22.23 19.38 -1.63
C PRO A 224 22.79 20.64 -0.98
N LEU A 225 23.09 20.56 0.32
CA LEU A 225 23.81 21.63 0.98
C LEU A 225 25.22 21.74 0.39
N PRO A 226 25.68 22.94 -0.01
CA PRO A 226 27.04 23.10 -0.50
C PRO A 226 28.06 22.84 0.61
N THR A 227 29.21 22.27 0.22
CA THR A 227 30.37 22.06 1.09
C THR A 227 31.49 23.03 0.74
N GLY A 228 32.28 23.43 1.74
CA GLY A 228 33.46 24.30 1.58
C GLY A 228 33.28 25.68 2.22
N PRO A 229 34.38 26.35 2.63
CA PRO A 229 34.32 27.65 3.30
C PRO A 229 33.81 28.78 2.39
N GLU A 230 34.11 28.71 1.09
CA GLU A 230 33.76 29.74 0.09
C GLU A 230 32.26 30.02 -0.01
N ARG A 231 31.43 29.01 0.23
CA ARG A 231 29.96 29.09 0.04
C ARG A 231 29.21 29.42 1.33
N VAL A 232 29.92 29.54 2.45
CA VAL A 232 29.30 29.75 3.78
C VAL A 232 28.60 31.11 3.83
N GLU A 233 29.25 32.16 3.33
CA GLU A 233 28.70 33.52 3.36
C GLU A 233 27.42 33.62 2.54
N GLU A 234 27.42 33.10 1.30
CA GLU A 234 26.23 33.05 0.43
C GLU A 234 25.08 32.29 1.09
N GLU A 235 25.35 31.16 1.72
CA GLU A 235 24.32 30.37 2.41
C GLU A 235 23.79 31.07 3.67
N LEU A 236 24.65 31.78 4.42
CA LEU A 236 24.23 32.58 5.56
C LEU A 236 23.33 33.74 5.12
N GLU A 237 23.65 34.40 4.00
CA GLU A 237 22.79 35.43 3.41
C GLU A 237 21.43 34.86 2.99
N LYS A 238 21.41 33.72 2.30
CA LYS A 238 20.16 33.01 1.96
C LYS A 238 19.34 32.67 3.20
N LEU A 239 19.98 32.22 4.29
CA LEU A 239 19.29 31.94 5.55
C LEU A 239 18.73 33.18 6.24
N ARG A 240 19.46 34.30 6.21
CA ARG A 240 18.97 35.58 6.76
C ARG A 240 17.72 36.07 6.03
N GLN A 241 17.63 35.78 4.72
CA GLN A 241 16.48 36.12 3.89
C GLN A 241 15.33 35.11 3.97
N ALA A 242 15.63 33.82 4.19
CA ALA A 242 14.64 32.75 4.15
C ALA A 242 13.74 32.75 5.41
N PRO A 243 12.41 32.61 5.28
CA PRO A 243 11.48 32.55 6.42
C PRO A 243 11.47 31.18 7.12
N HIS A 244 12.33 30.24 6.71
CA HIS A 244 12.28 28.85 7.13
C HIS A 244 13.21 28.54 8.30
N SER A 245 12.68 27.85 9.32
CA SER A 245 13.43 27.52 10.54
C SER A 245 14.24 26.23 10.44
N ARG A 246 13.90 25.33 9.52
CA ARG A 246 14.52 24.00 9.39
C ARG A 246 15.01 23.78 7.97
N ARG A 247 16.17 23.13 7.87
CA ARG A 247 16.71 22.62 6.61
C ARG A 247 16.23 21.19 6.35
N LEU A 248 16.22 20.80 5.08
CA LEU A 248 16.06 19.40 4.71
C LEU A 248 17.37 18.65 5.00
N PRO A 249 17.31 17.40 5.50
CA PRO A 249 18.49 16.58 5.70
C PRO A 249 19.02 16.05 4.37
N ASP A 250 20.33 15.84 4.30
CA ASP A 250 21.01 15.07 3.27
C ASP A 250 21.30 13.63 3.80
N PRO A 251 21.49 12.63 2.92
CA PRO A 251 21.67 11.24 3.35
C PRO A 251 23.00 11.05 4.09
N THR A 252 22.99 10.19 5.10
CA THR A 252 24.18 9.84 5.89
C THR A 252 24.59 8.38 5.69
N SER A 253 23.63 7.49 5.42
CA SER A 253 23.92 6.07 5.23
C SER A 253 24.58 5.87 3.86
N ARG A 254 25.54 4.93 3.78
CA ARG A 254 26.19 4.59 2.51
C ARG A 254 25.18 4.23 1.43
N TRP A 255 24.18 3.42 1.78
CA TRP A 255 23.17 2.95 0.83
C TRP A 255 22.33 4.11 0.29
N ASP A 256 21.91 5.05 1.14
CA ASP A 256 21.15 6.21 0.70
C ASP A 256 22.01 7.14 -0.17
N ILE A 257 23.27 7.38 0.20
CA ILE A 257 24.18 8.21 -0.60
C ILE A 257 24.34 7.62 -2.01
N GLU A 258 24.63 6.32 -2.10
CA GLU A 258 24.76 5.62 -3.38
C GLU A 258 23.46 5.71 -4.21
N TYR A 259 22.29 5.56 -3.57
CA TYR A 259 20.99 5.66 -4.23
C TYR A 259 20.73 7.04 -4.86
N TYR A 260 20.95 8.13 -4.13
CA TYR A 260 20.70 9.48 -4.65
C TYR A 260 21.85 10.05 -5.48
N ARG A 261 23.00 9.34 -5.55
CA ARG A 261 24.13 9.67 -6.41
C ARG A 261 23.99 9.04 -7.79
N ASP A 262 23.25 7.94 -7.94
CA ASP A 262 23.08 7.27 -9.24
C ASP A 262 22.18 8.09 -10.20
N PRO A 263 22.66 8.44 -11.42
CA PRO A 263 21.83 9.07 -12.44
C PRO A 263 20.65 8.19 -12.91
N ALA A 264 20.73 6.86 -12.79
CA ALA A 264 19.63 5.96 -13.16
C ALA A 264 18.36 6.20 -12.33
N HIS A 265 18.51 6.68 -11.10
CA HIS A 265 17.39 7.04 -10.22
C HIS A 265 17.00 8.51 -10.33
N ARG A 266 17.68 9.29 -11.19
CA ARG A 266 17.59 10.76 -11.25
C ARG A 266 17.84 11.40 -9.89
N GLY A 267 18.81 10.84 -9.17
CA GLY A 267 19.19 11.27 -7.84
C GLY A 267 19.77 12.68 -7.86
N TYR A 268 19.37 13.50 -6.90
CA TYR A 268 19.81 14.90 -6.84
C TYR A 268 21.32 15.10 -6.60
N LEU A 269 22.04 14.06 -6.15
CA LEU A 269 23.50 14.08 -5.98
C LEU A 269 24.26 13.61 -7.23
N SER A 270 23.55 13.20 -8.29
CA SER A 270 24.18 12.65 -9.50
C SER A 270 25.10 13.62 -10.24
N HIS A 271 24.86 14.92 -10.12
CA HIS A 271 25.72 15.96 -10.69
C HIS A 271 27.13 16.00 -10.09
N MET A 272 27.37 15.32 -8.96
CA MET A 272 28.69 15.20 -8.33
C MET A 272 29.55 14.10 -8.97
N LEU A 273 28.95 13.19 -9.75
CA LEU A 273 29.68 12.13 -10.44
C LEU A 273 30.31 12.65 -11.72
N GLN A 274 31.56 12.25 -11.96
CA GLN A 274 32.19 12.42 -13.26
C GLN A 274 31.64 11.38 -14.26
N PRO A 275 31.62 11.68 -15.57
CA PRO A 275 31.21 10.71 -16.58
C PRO A 275 32.12 9.46 -16.51
N GLY A 276 31.52 8.27 -16.37
CA GLY A 276 32.23 7.00 -16.22
C GLY A 276 32.58 6.62 -14.77
N GLU A 277 32.31 7.49 -13.80
CA GLU A 277 32.46 7.15 -12.37
C GLU A 277 31.30 6.27 -11.88
N SER A 278 31.61 5.33 -10.99
CA SER A 278 30.60 4.49 -10.32
C SER A 278 29.86 5.29 -9.24
N PRO A 279 28.53 5.15 -9.11
CA PRO A 279 27.78 5.71 -7.99
C PRO A 279 28.20 5.14 -6.63
N SER A 280 28.75 3.92 -6.59
CA SER A 280 29.17 3.28 -5.34
C SER A 280 30.33 4.03 -4.69
N LEU A 281 30.25 4.20 -3.37
CA LEU A 281 31.33 4.77 -2.56
C LEU A 281 32.50 3.79 -2.37
N TYR A 282 32.34 2.53 -2.78
CA TYR A 282 33.35 1.48 -2.61
C TYR A 282 33.74 0.84 -3.93
N PHE A 283 32.76 0.43 -4.75
CA PHE A 283 33.04 -0.27 -6.01
C PHE A 283 33.33 0.73 -7.13
N LYS A 284 34.37 0.44 -7.91
CA LYS A 284 34.77 1.21 -9.09
C LYS A 284 34.46 0.43 -10.36
N VAL A 285 34.18 1.13 -11.45
CA VAL A 285 34.07 0.51 -12.78
C VAL A 285 35.46 -0.03 -13.15
N PRO A 286 35.60 -1.33 -13.47
CA PRO A 286 36.88 -1.88 -13.90
C PRO A 286 37.27 -1.23 -15.22
N GLY A 287 38.46 -0.62 -15.27
CA GLY A 287 39.00 -0.09 -16.52
C GLY A 287 39.33 -1.22 -17.50
N GLU A 288 39.18 -0.97 -18.80
CA GLU A 288 39.62 -1.90 -19.84
C GLU A 288 41.13 -2.14 -19.73
N ARG A 289 41.51 -3.35 -19.34
CA ARG A 289 42.90 -3.79 -19.38
C ARG A 289 43.14 -4.53 -20.69
N ARG A 290 43.94 -3.97 -21.60
CA ARG A 290 44.55 -4.77 -22.67
C ARG A 290 45.49 -5.77 -22.01
N ILE A 291 45.10 -7.05 -21.99
CA ILE A 291 46.00 -8.12 -21.58
C ILE A 291 47.03 -8.31 -22.69
N VAL A 292 48.18 -7.66 -22.56
CA VAL A 292 49.32 -7.91 -23.46
C VAL A 292 50.00 -9.20 -23.01
N GLY A 293 49.60 -10.31 -23.64
CA GLY A 293 50.37 -11.55 -23.70
C GLY A 293 50.17 -12.57 -22.59
N THR A 294 49.29 -13.56 -22.82
CA THR A 294 49.34 -14.87 -22.13
C THR A 294 48.81 -16.05 -22.97
N ASP A 295 48.87 -15.99 -24.31
CA ASP A 295 48.30 -17.05 -25.16
C ASP A 295 49.25 -18.20 -25.57
N ARG A 296 50.46 -18.30 -25.00
CA ARG A 296 51.34 -19.47 -25.29
C ARG A 296 51.21 -20.62 -24.29
N LYS A 297 51.01 -20.36 -22.99
CA LYS A 297 50.97 -21.42 -21.96
C LYS A 297 49.61 -22.11 -21.82
N VAL A 298 48.49 -21.43 -22.07
CA VAL A 298 47.14 -22.02 -21.98
C VAL A 298 46.87 -22.96 -23.15
N VAL A 299 47.34 -22.60 -24.36
CA VAL A 299 47.28 -23.46 -25.55
C VAL A 299 48.17 -24.70 -25.41
N GLN A 300 49.37 -24.56 -24.82
CA GLN A 300 50.26 -25.70 -24.55
C GLN A 300 49.69 -26.68 -23.52
N ARG A 301 49.01 -26.20 -22.47
CA ARG A 301 48.35 -27.10 -21.49
C ARG A 301 47.22 -27.92 -22.12
N LYS A 302 46.35 -27.30 -22.92
CA LYS A 302 45.30 -28.03 -23.65
C LYS A 302 45.87 -29.09 -24.61
N ARG A 303 46.95 -28.78 -25.36
CA ARG A 303 47.60 -29.76 -26.25
C ARG A 303 48.21 -30.96 -25.51
N VAL A 304 48.76 -30.76 -24.32
CA VAL A 304 49.35 -31.85 -23.50
C VAL A 304 48.26 -32.74 -22.90
N ASP A 305 47.11 -32.17 -22.54
CA ASP A 305 45.98 -32.93 -22.01
C ASP A 305 45.26 -33.74 -23.10
N ASP A 306 45.14 -33.21 -24.33
CA ASP A 306 44.59 -33.94 -25.48
C ASP A 306 45.50 -35.09 -25.96
N GLN A 307 46.83 -34.98 -25.77
CA GLN A 307 47.80 -36.06 -26.07
C GLN A 307 47.84 -37.17 -25.01
N ARG A 308 47.21 -36.97 -23.84
CA ARG A 308 47.10 -37.98 -22.77
C ARG A 308 45.82 -38.83 -22.84
N LEU A 309 44.96 -38.55 -23.81
CA LEU A 309 43.66 -39.20 -24.00
C LEU A 309 43.61 -40.15 -25.21
N PHE A 310 44.77 -40.51 -25.78
CA PHE A 310 44.94 -41.60 -26.75
C PHE A 310 46.01 -42.58 -26.29
#